data_AF-A0A1X7FSI0-F1
#
_entry.id   AF-A0A1X7FSI0-F1
#
_cell.length_a   1.000
_cell.length_b   1.000
_cell.length_c   1.000
_cell.angle_alpha   90.00
_cell.angle_beta   90.00
_cell.angle_gamma   90.00
#
_symmetry.space_group_name_H-M   'P 1'
#
loop_
_entity.id
_entity.type
_entity.pdbx_description
1 polymer ?
#
loop_
_entity_poly.entity_id
_entity_poly.type
_entity_poly.pdbx_seq_one_letter_code
_entity_poly.pdbx_strand_id
1 'polypeptide(L)'
;MNIITPDSIPSMAPDHPDCRVDPDGPTRVLLSCHDKIRDLSGLLLRLDVQVIHYGIDEAARTAAGEILHYFETEVPLHHADEQRDLFPLLLSFGNATVAQALDALKPEHAALGVMWRNVRPWLDSIQRRRPLPRPKSLATFATRYPAYADREEREVYWAARELSSMQARQLLENMTQRREAVDPTRTAARAPRRKAGAH
;
A
#
# COMPACT_ATOMS: atom_id res chain seq x y z
N MET A 1 -56.05 13.02 -6.39
CA MET A 1 -54.99 13.46 -7.33
C MET A 1 -54.18 14.55 -6.67
N ASN A 2 -52.92 14.30 -6.35
CA ASN A 2 -51.89 15.34 -6.33
C ASN A 2 -50.53 14.66 -6.53
N ILE A 3 -49.91 15.01 -7.64
CA ILE A 3 -48.65 14.46 -8.15
C ILE A 3 -47.55 15.25 -7.44
N ILE A 4 -46.73 14.58 -6.62
CA ILE A 4 -45.52 15.17 -6.04
C ILE A 4 -44.40 14.93 -7.06
N THR A 5 -43.92 16.00 -7.67
CA THR A 5 -42.69 16.02 -8.48
C THR A 5 -41.47 15.87 -7.58
N PRO A 6 -40.49 15.01 -7.90
CA PRO A 6 -39.20 15.04 -7.24
C PRO A 6 -38.32 16.06 -7.96
N ASP A 7 -38.11 17.21 -7.33
CA ASP A 7 -37.13 18.19 -7.78
C ASP A 7 -35.98 18.26 -6.79
N SER A 8 -34.76 18.38 -7.34
CA SER A 8 -33.49 18.67 -6.67
C SER A 8 -32.78 17.54 -5.90
N ILE A 9 -32.12 16.65 -6.63
CA ILE A 9 -30.85 16.07 -6.18
C ILE A 9 -29.76 17.15 -6.37
N PRO A 10 -29.02 17.59 -5.34
CA PRO A 10 -27.92 18.51 -5.56
C PRO A 10 -26.81 17.80 -6.33
N SER A 11 -26.57 18.31 -7.54
CA SER A 11 -25.44 17.99 -8.41
C SER A 11 -24.13 18.20 -7.66
N MET A 12 -23.34 17.13 -7.50
CA MET A 12 -21.94 17.25 -7.09
C MET A 12 -21.18 18.00 -8.19
N ALA A 13 -20.85 19.26 -7.93
CA ALA A 13 -19.94 20.01 -8.78
C ALA A 13 -18.54 19.35 -8.74
N PRO A 14 -17.83 19.23 -9.88
CA PRO A 14 -16.40 19.02 -9.88
C PRO A 14 -15.70 20.33 -9.44
N ASP A 15 -14.47 20.20 -8.96
CA ASP A 15 -13.53 21.29 -8.61
C ASP A 15 -13.59 21.81 -7.16
N HIS A 16 -13.01 21.02 -6.24
CA HIS A 16 -12.45 21.57 -4.99
C HIS A 16 -10.95 21.86 -5.18
N PRO A 17 -10.53 23.13 -5.14
CA PRO A 17 -9.16 23.53 -5.49
C PRO A 17 -8.23 23.47 -4.27
N ASP A 18 -7.96 22.29 -3.70
CA ASP A 18 -6.79 22.10 -2.82
C ASP A 18 -6.39 20.64 -2.53
N CYS A 19 -6.87 19.66 -3.30
CA CYS A 19 -6.42 18.26 -3.18
C CYS A 19 -5.21 17.98 -4.09
N ARG A 20 -4.24 18.88 -4.15
CA ARG A 20 -2.99 18.57 -4.88
C ARG A 20 -2.14 17.65 -4.01
N VAL A 21 -2.32 16.34 -4.20
CA VAL A 21 -1.29 15.36 -3.84
C VAL A 21 -0.02 15.83 -4.55
N ASP A 22 0.96 16.27 -3.77
CA ASP A 22 2.28 16.60 -4.31
C ASP A 22 2.78 15.36 -5.08
N PRO A 23 3.00 15.46 -6.40
CA PRO A 23 3.40 14.31 -7.21
C PRO A 23 4.72 13.68 -6.76
N ASP A 24 5.53 14.41 -5.99
CA ASP A 24 6.78 13.92 -5.41
C ASP A 24 6.74 13.85 -3.87
N GLY A 25 5.56 14.03 -3.26
CA GLY A 25 5.38 14.08 -1.81
C GLY A 25 5.34 12.70 -1.11
N PRO A 26 5.47 12.67 0.22
CA PRO A 26 5.51 11.43 0.99
C PRO A 26 4.25 10.57 0.81
N THR A 27 3.07 11.18 0.73
CA THR A 27 1.80 10.46 0.50
C THR A 27 1.79 9.75 -0.84
N ARG A 28 2.44 10.30 -1.89
CA ARG A 28 2.52 9.63 -3.19
C ARG A 28 3.35 8.35 -3.12
N VAL A 29 4.41 8.33 -2.32
CA VAL A 29 5.22 7.11 -2.09
C VAL A 29 4.37 6.03 -1.44
N LEU A 30 3.58 6.38 -0.41
CA LEU A 30 2.68 5.45 0.27
C LEU A 30 1.57 4.93 -0.65
N LEU A 31 0.92 5.81 -1.42
CA LEU A 31 -0.08 5.43 -2.42
C LEU A 31 0.50 4.47 -3.47
N SER A 32 1.75 4.69 -3.90
CA SER A 32 2.41 3.80 -4.85
C SER A 32 2.69 2.42 -4.25
N CYS A 33 2.94 2.34 -2.94
CA CYS A 33 3.00 1.06 -2.23
C CYS A 33 1.64 0.36 -2.23
N HIS A 34 0.55 1.08 -1.99
CA HIS A 34 -0.80 0.51 -2.04
C HIS A 34 -1.16 0.01 -3.43
N ASP A 35 -0.83 0.74 -4.49
CA ASP A 35 -1.03 0.29 -5.87
C ASP A 35 -0.32 -1.04 -6.13
N LYS A 36 0.93 -1.18 -5.67
CA LYS A 36 1.68 -2.43 -5.81
C LYS A 36 1.08 -3.55 -4.96
N ILE A 37 0.54 -3.26 -3.77
CA ILE A 37 -0.20 -4.23 -2.95
C ILE A 37 -1.46 -4.73 -3.69
N ARG A 38 -2.20 -3.85 -4.36
CA ARG A 38 -3.36 -4.22 -5.19
C ARG A 38 -2.94 -5.16 -6.33
N ASP A 39 -1.88 -4.80 -7.05
CA ASP A 39 -1.34 -5.61 -8.16
C ASP A 39 -0.90 -7.01 -7.69
N LEU A 40 -0.15 -7.08 -6.59
CA LEU A 40 0.36 -8.34 -6.04
C LEU A 40 -0.75 -9.18 -5.42
N SER A 41 -1.79 -8.57 -4.86
CA SER A 41 -2.99 -9.29 -4.40
C SER A 41 -3.72 -9.92 -5.58
N GLY A 42 -3.86 -9.21 -6.70
CA GLY A 42 -4.37 -9.77 -7.96
C GLY A 42 -3.49 -10.89 -8.51
N LEU A 43 -2.16 -10.73 -8.45
CA LEU A 43 -1.19 -11.76 -8.85
C LEU A 43 -1.31 -13.01 -7.97
N LEU A 44 -1.50 -12.85 -6.66
CA LEU A 44 -1.69 -13.96 -5.71
C LEU A 44 -2.92 -14.81 -6.06
N LEU A 45 -4.04 -14.18 -6.43
CA LEU A 45 -5.25 -14.89 -6.87
C LEU A 45 -5.03 -15.63 -8.20
N ARG A 46 -4.30 -15.02 -9.15
CA ARG A 46 -3.95 -15.69 -10.42
C ARG A 46 -3.00 -16.86 -10.20
N LEU A 47 -2.02 -16.70 -9.31
CA LEU A 47 -1.09 -17.76 -8.93
C LEU A 47 -1.82 -18.95 -8.31
N ASP A 48 -2.81 -18.70 -7.45
CA ASP A 48 -3.65 -19.74 -6.86
C ASP A 48 -4.34 -20.60 -7.92
N VAL A 49 -4.99 -19.96 -8.90
CA VAL A 49 -5.62 -20.64 -10.04
C VAL A 49 -4.57 -21.38 -10.89
N GLN A 50 -3.43 -20.75 -11.19
CA GLN A 50 -2.35 -21.35 -11.98
C GLN A 50 -1.87 -22.66 -11.34
N VAL A 51 -1.59 -22.66 -10.04
CA VAL A 51 -1.07 -23.84 -9.32
C VAL A 51 -2.08 -24.98 -9.33
N ILE A 52 -3.38 -24.69 -9.22
CA ILE A 52 -4.44 -25.71 -9.27
C ILE A 52 -4.53 -26.38 -10.64
N HIS A 53 -4.45 -25.61 -11.73
CA HIS A 53 -4.70 -26.12 -13.08
C HIS A 53 -3.44 -26.64 -13.78
N TYR A 54 -2.30 -26.02 -13.54
CA TYR A 54 -1.07 -26.25 -14.31
C TYR A 54 0.11 -26.70 -13.44
N GLY A 55 -0.06 -26.74 -12.11
CA GLY A 55 1.01 -27.09 -11.17
C GLY A 55 2.05 -25.96 -11.02
N ILE A 56 3.23 -26.33 -10.52
CA ILE A 56 4.32 -25.37 -10.24
C ILE A 56 5.33 -25.38 -11.38
N ASP A 57 5.13 -24.49 -12.34
CA ASP A 57 6.10 -24.16 -13.39
C ASP A 57 7.02 -23.00 -12.97
N GLU A 58 7.89 -22.55 -13.88
CA GLU A 58 8.81 -21.44 -13.59
C GLU A 58 8.08 -20.08 -13.44
N ALA A 59 6.95 -19.90 -14.10
CA ALA A 59 6.15 -18.69 -13.97
C ALA A 59 5.53 -18.60 -12.57
N ALA A 60 4.97 -19.70 -12.06
CA ALA A 60 4.44 -19.79 -10.71
C ALA A 60 5.50 -19.49 -9.64
N ARG A 61 6.73 -20.00 -9.83
CA ARG A 61 7.85 -19.71 -8.93
C ARG A 61 8.25 -18.26 -8.93
N THR A 62 8.33 -17.67 -10.12
CA THR A 62 8.69 -16.26 -10.29
C THR A 62 7.65 -15.36 -9.63
N ALA A 63 6.36 -15.61 -9.88
CA ALA A 63 5.27 -14.87 -9.25
C ALA A 63 5.29 -15.01 -7.72
N ALA A 64 5.48 -16.23 -7.20
CA ALA A 64 5.57 -16.45 -5.76
C ALA A 64 6.76 -15.69 -5.14
N GLY A 65 7.91 -15.70 -5.80
CA GLY A 65 9.10 -14.96 -5.38
C GLY A 65 8.90 -13.44 -5.40
N GLU A 66 8.22 -12.89 -6.40
CA GLU A 66 7.90 -11.46 -6.47
C GLU A 66 7.00 -11.04 -5.30
N ILE A 67 5.93 -11.79 -5.04
CA ILE A 67 5.01 -11.51 -3.94
C ILE A 67 5.76 -11.60 -2.60
N LEU A 68 6.52 -12.67 -2.36
CA LEU A 68 7.30 -12.83 -1.14
C LEU A 68 8.26 -11.67 -0.92
N HIS A 69 9.06 -11.35 -1.93
CA HIS A 69 10.06 -10.31 -1.83
C HIS A 69 9.41 -9.00 -1.40
N TYR A 70 8.36 -8.56 -2.10
CA TYR A 70 7.71 -7.29 -1.80
C TYR A 70 7.08 -7.25 -0.40
N PHE A 71 6.39 -8.31 0.02
CA PHE A 71 5.77 -8.37 1.35
C PHE A 71 6.78 -8.57 2.49
N GLU A 72 8.00 -9.06 2.20
CA GLU A 72 9.07 -9.19 3.18
C GLU A 72 9.98 -7.96 3.26
N THR A 73 10.03 -7.13 2.21
CA THR A 73 10.91 -5.94 2.16
C THR A 73 10.14 -4.63 2.19
N GLU A 74 9.24 -4.38 1.24
CA GLU A 74 8.59 -3.09 1.05
C GLU A 74 7.43 -2.86 2.02
N VAL A 75 6.61 -3.88 2.29
CA VAL A 75 5.48 -3.76 3.20
C VAL A 75 5.91 -3.41 4.64
N PRO A 76 6.95 -4.03 5.23
CA PRO A 76 7.46 -3.61 6.54
C PRO A 76 7.99 -2.17 6.56
N LEU A 77 8.63 -1.71 5.47
CA LEU A 77 9.11 -0.34 5.35
C LEU A 77 7.96 0.66 5.27
N HIS A 78 6.93 0.34 4.48
CA HIS A 78 5.70 1.11 4.38
C HIS A 78 5.00 1.24 5.74
N HIS A 79 4.78 0.14 6.47
CA HIS A 79 4.20 0.21 7.82
C HIS A 79 5.08 1.02 8.79
N ALA A 80 6.41 0.96 8.64
CA ALA A 80 7.30 1.76 9.47
C ALA A 80 7.16 3.27 9.18
N ASP A 81 6.94 3.67 7.93
CA ASP A 81 6.68 5.08 7.59
C ASP A 81 5.40 5.60 8.22
N GLU A 82 4.37 4.77 8.18
CA GLU A 82 3.07 5.09 8.73
C GLU A 82 3.13 5.17 10.24
N GLN A 83 3.56 4.09 10.88
CA GLN A 83 3.47 3.93 12.32
C GLN A 83 4.47 4.78 13.09
N ARG A 84 5.66 5.03 12.53
CA ARG A 84 6.72 5.79 13.22
C ARG A 84 6.67 7.29 12.92
N ASP A 85 6.16 7.69 11.75
CA ASP A 85 6.21 9.09 11.34
C ASP A 85 4.83 9.65 10.98
N LEU A 86 4.17 9.12 9.93
CA LEU A 86 2.96 9.76 9.41
C LEU A 86 1.82 9.75 10.43
N PHE A 87 1.47 8.61 11.03
CA PHE A 87 0.34 8.52 11.95
C PHE A 87 0.54 9.36 13.22
N PRO A 88 1.70 9.31 13.92
CA PRO A 88 1.96 10.24 15.03
C PRO A 88 1.82 11.71 14.64
N LEU A 89 2.29 12.07 13.45
CA LEU A 89 2.22 13.43 12.94
C LEU A 89 0.76 13.85 12.67
N LEU A 90 -0.03 13.00 12.01
CA LEU A 90 -1.46 13.28 11.77
C LEU A 90 -2.25 13.38 13.07
N LEU A 91 -1.94 12.55 14.07
CA LEU A 91 -2.56 12.63 15.40
C LEU A 91 -2.24 13.95 16.11
N SER A 92 -1.05 14.54 15.87
CA SER A 92 -0.66 15.82 16.48
C SER A 92 -1.52 17.00 16.05
N PHE A 93 -2.24 16.87 14.92
CA PHE A 93 -3.19 17.89 14.45
C PHE A 93 -4.50 17.90 15.24
N GLY A 94 -4.73 16.92 16.11
CA GLY A 94 -5.90 16.88 17.00
C GLY A 94 -7.22 16.53 16.30
N ASN A 95 -7.17 15.97 15.09
CA ASN A 95 -8.36 15.59 14.35
C ASN A 95 -8.99 14.29 14.90
N ALA A 96 -10.13 14.42 15.58
CA ALA A 96 -10.82 13.28 16.20
C ALA A 96 -11.27 12.20 15.20
N THR A 97 -11.64 12.59 13.97
CA THR A 97 -12.04 11.64 12.92
C THR A 97 -10.87 10.77 12.48
N VAL A 98 -9.69 11.38 12.29
CA VAL A 98 -8.46 10.63 11.95
C VAL A 98 -8.06 9.69 13.09
N ALA A 99 -8.11 10.16 14.33
CA ALA A 99 -7.80 9.32 15.49
C ALA A 99 -8.72 8.09 15.58
N GLN A 100 -10.02 8.28 15.40
CA GLN A 100 -11.00 7.18 15.38
C GLN A 100 -10.77 6.21 14.21
N ALA A 101 -10.46 6.72 13.02
CA ALA A 101 -10.15 5.89 11.85
C ALA A 101 -8.91 5.01 12.10
N LEU A 102 -7.83 5.59 12.63
CA LEU A 102 -6.61 4.86 12.98
C LEU A 102 -6.87 3.79 14.04
N ASP A 103 -7.66 4.09 15.07
CA ASP A 103 -8.04 3.10 16.08
C ASP A 103 -8.87 1.95 15.50
N ALA A 104 -9.74 2.24 14.54
CA ALA A 104 -10.54 1.22 13.85
C ALA A 104 -9.71 0.37 12.87
N LEU A 105 -8.66 0.93 12.26
CA LEU A 105 -7.80 0.22 11.30
C LEU A 105 -6.80 -0.72 11.99
N LYS A 106 -6.32 -0.40 13.20
CA LYS A 106 -5.38 -1.23 13.97
C LYS A 106 -5.74 -2.73 14.03
N PRO A 107 -6.95 -3.14 14.46
CA PRO A 107 -7.30 -4.56 14.51
C PRO A 107 -7.37 -5.21 13.13
N GLU A 108 -7.74 -4.46 12.08
CA GLU A 108 -7.74 -4.97 10.70
C GLU A 108 -6.32 -5.23 10.21
N HIS A 109 -5.40 -4.31 10.47
CA HIS A 109 -3.97 -4.46 10.14
C HIS A 109 -3.37 -5.69 10.84
N ALA A 110 -3.66 -5.87 12.13
CA ALA A 110 -3.23 -7.05 12.88
C ALA A 110 -3.76 -8.35 12.26
N ALA A 111 -5.03 -8.36 11.82
CA ALA A 111 -5.63 -9.51 11.15
C ALA A 111 -4.97 -9.81 9.80
N LEU A 112 -4.61 -8.80 9.01
CA LEU A 112 -3.83 -8.97 7.77
C LEU A 112 -2.48 -9.62 8.07
N GLY A 113 -1.79 -9.20 9.13
CA GLY A 113 -0.54 -9.80 9.57
C GLY A 113 -0.68 -11.30 9.95
N VAL A 114 -1.79 -11.68 10.59
CA VAL A 114 -2.11 -13.10 10.88
C VAL A 114 -2.31 -13.88 9.58
N MET A 115 -3.09 -13.34 8.64
CA MET A 115 -3.34 -13.99 7.36
C MET A 115 -2.06 -14.14 6.54
N TRP A 116 -1.19 -13.13 6.54
CA TRP A 116 0.10 -13.20 5.87
C TRP A 116 0.97 -14.33 6.41
N ARG A 117 1.04 -14.53 7.74
CA ARG A 117 1.79 -15.65 8.33
C ARG A 117 1.32 -17.02 7.85
N ASN A 118 0.05 -17.15 7.44
CA ASN A 118 -0.50 -18.38 6.87
C ASN A 118 -0.25 -18.49 5.36
N VAL A 119 -0.24 -17.37 4.62
CA VAL A 119 -0.02 -17.34 3.16
C VAL A 119 1.46 -17.50 2.80
N ARG A 120 2.35 -16.86 3.56
CA ARG A 120 3.78 -16.83 3.32
C ARG A 120 4.42 -18.22 3.15
N PRO A 121 4.20 -19.23 4.03
CA PRO A 121 4.79 -20.55 3.86
C PRO A 121 4.39 -21.24 2.55
N TRP A 122 3.16 -21.01 2.09
CA TRP A 122 2.68 -21.57 0.82
C TRP A 122 3.41 -20.95 -0.37
N LEU A 123 3.62 -19.63 -0.38
CA LEU A 123 4.40 -18.96 -1.42
C LEU A 123 5.86 -19.45 -1.44
N ASP A 124 6.51 -19.58 -0.28
CA ASP A 124 7.89 -20.09 -0.18
C ASP A 124 7.97 -21.53 -0.72
N SER A 125 6.96 -22.34 -0.40
CA SER A 125 6.84 -23.71 -0.90
C SER A 125 6.73 -23.79 -2.43
N ILE A 126 5.99 -22.86 -3.05
CA ILE A 126 5.89 -22.75 -4.51
C ILE A 126 7.24 -22.36 -5.10
N GLN A 127 7.88 -21.31 -4.56
CA GLN A 127 9.18 -20.83 -5.03
C GLN A 127 10.25 -21.94 -4.98
N ARG A 128 10.17 -22.83 -3.99
CA ARG A 128 11.06 -24.00 -3.80
C ARG A 128 10.64 -25.27 -4.55
N ARG A 129 9.55 -25.25 -5.32
CA ARG A 129 8.97 -26.44 -5.99
C ARG A 129 8.62 -27.59 -5.02
N ARG A 130 8.17 -27.27 -3.81
CA ARG A 130 7.78 -28.23 -2.77
C ARG A 130 6.43 -27.83 -2.17
N PRO A 131 5.32 -27.89 -2.94
CA PRO A 131 4.05 -27.28 -2.55
C PRO A 131 3.56 -27.78 -1.20
N LEU A 132 3.26 -26.84 -0.31
CA LEU A 132 2.46 -27.08 0.87
C LEU A 132 0.96 -26.97 0.52
N PRO A 133 0.08 -27.50 1.39
CA PRO A 133 -1.36 -27.31 1.23
C PRO A 133 -1.72 -25.82 1.14
N ARG A 134 -2.64 -25.49 0.23
CA ARG A 134 -3.16 -24.14 0.04
C ARG A 134 -3.79 -23.61 1.35
N PRO A 135 -3.41 -22.42 1.83
CA PRO A 135 -3.96 -21.86 3.06
C PRO A 135 -5.38 -21.35 2.85
N LYS A 136 -6.28 -21.62 3.81
CA LYS A 136 -7.68 -21.16 3.75
C LYS A 136 -7.81 -19.64 3.69
N SER A 137 -6.86 -18.91 4.27
CA SER A 137 -6.86 -17.44 4.32
C SER A 137 -6.40 -16.77 3.02
N LEU A 138 -5.94 -17.51 2.00
CA LEU A 138 -5.34 -16.93 0.79
C LEU A 138 -6.26 -15.93 0.09
N ALA A 139 -7.47 -16.39 -0.28
CA ALA A 139 -8.43 -15.54 -0.98
C ALA A 139 -8.85 -14.35 -0.11
N THR A 140 -9.12 -14.60 1.18
CA THR A 140 -9.47 -13.53 2.13
C THR A 140 -8.37 -12.49 2.27
N PHE A 141 -7.10 -12.90 2.33
CA PHE A 141 -5.96 -11.99 2.38
C PHE A 141 -5.89 -11.12 1.13
N ALA A 142 -5.95 -11.75 -0.05
CA ALA A 142 -5.87 -11.06 -1.33
C ALA A 142 -7.05 -10.09 -1.58
N THR A 143 -8.20 -10.32 -0.95
CA THR A 143 -9.34 -9.39 -1.02
C THR A 143 -9.28 -8.31 0.06
N ARG A 144 -8.90 -8.66 1.30
CA ARG A 144 -8.96 -7.73 2.43
C ARG A 144 -7.82 -6.71 2.46
N TYR A 145 -6.63 -7.05 1.95
CA TYR A 145 -5.53 -6.07 1.95
C TYR A 145 -5.83 -4.88 1.05
N PRO A 146 -6.25 -5.05 -0.22
CA PRO A 146 -6.68 -3.92 -1.05
C PRO A 146 -7.79 -3.08 -0.40
N ALA A 147 -8.80 -3.73 0.19
CA ALA A 147 -9.89 -3.03 0.85
C ALA A 147 -9.42 -2.23 2.09
N TYR A 148 -8.44 -2.76 2.84
CA TYR A 148 -7.79 -2.04 3.93
C TYR A 148 -7.05 -0.80 3.41
N ALA A 149 -6.25 -0.95 2.37
CA ALA A 149 -5.51 0.16 1.76
C ALA A 149 -6.47 1.26 1.24
N ASP A 150 -7.54 0.88 0.55
CA ASP A 150 -8.57 1.82 0.08
C ASP A 150 -9.24 2.58 1.25
N ARG A 151 -9.43 1.90 2.38
CA ARG A 151 -10.02 2.47 3.59
C ARG A 151 -9.06 3.46 4.25
N GLU A 152 -7.81 3.08 4.43
CA GLU A 152 -6.76 3.91 5.01
C GLU A 152 -6.51 5.18 4.19
N GLU A 153 -6.44 5.06 2.86
CA GLU A 153 -6.32 6.22 1.96
C GLU A 153 -7.48 7.22 2.15
N ARG A 154 -8.71 6.71 2.15
CA ARG A 154 -9.92 7.52 2.25
C ARG A 154 -10.11 8.14 3.63
N GLU A 155 -9.78 7.42 4.70
CA GLU A 155 -10.12 7.81 6.07
C GLU A 155 -8.96 8.49 6.81
N VAL A 156 -7.71 8.28 6.36
CA VAL A 156 -6.51 8.78 7.03
C VAL A 156 -5.70 9.72 6.13
N TYR A 157 -5.35 9.30 4.91
CA TYR A 157 -4.35 10.03 4.11
C TYR A 157 -4.79 11.42 3.64
N TRP A 158 -6.10 11.68 3.57
CA TRP A 158 -6.62 13.03 3.28
C TRP A 158 -6.10 14.08 4.27
N ALA A 159 -5.82 13.70 5.52
CA ALA A 159 -5.32 14.61 6.55
C ALA A 159 -3.87 15.04 6.30
N ALA A 160 -3.14 14.36 5.40
CA ALA A 160 -1.80 14.76 4.98
C ALA A 160 -1.79 16.11 4.23
N ARG A 161 -2.95 16.65 3.83
CA ARG A 161 -3.06 18.03 3.31
C ARG A 161 -2.69 19.10 4.34
N GLU A 162 -2.73 18.76 5.64
CA GLU A 162 -2.40 19.67 6.73
C GLU A 162 -0.88 19.73 7.01
N LEU A 163 -0.08 18.90 6.33
CA LEU A 163 1.37 18.92 6.46
C LEU A 163 1.95 20.23 5.93
N SER A 164 2.78 20.90 6.74
CA SER A 164 3.66 21.95 6.24
C SER A 164 4.70 21.37 5.27
N SER A 165 5.25 22.19 4.37
CA SER A 165 6.31 21.76 3.45
C SER A 165 7.55 21.24 4.18
N MET A 166 7.83 21.72 5.39
CA MET A 166 8.93 21.22 6.22
C MET A 166 8.64 19.81 6.74
N GLN A 167 7.44 19.57 7.27
CA GLN A 167 7.00 18.26 7.73
C GLN A 167 6.98 17.23 6.59
N ALA A 168 6.44 17.60 5.43
CA ALA A 168 6.40 16.72 4.26
C ALA A 168 7.81 16.31 3.79
N ARG A 169 8.75 17.26 3.78
CA ARG A 169 10.15 16.99 3.43
C ARG A 169 10.83 16.06 4.44
N GLN A 170 10.67 16.32 5.73
CA GLN A 170 11.26 15.48 6.78
C GLN A 170 10.71 14.05 6.71
N LEU A 171 9.41 13.90 6.47
CA LEU A 171 8.80 12.59 6.29
C LEU A 171 9.43 11.85 5.10
N LEU A 172 9.56 12.49 3.96
CA LEU A 172 10.16 11.90 2.76
C LEU A 172 11.65 11.53 2.97
N GLU A 173 12.41 12.36 3.70
CA GLU A 173 13.79 12.07 4.07
C GLU A 173 13.89 10.83 4.96
N ASN A 174 13.06 10.74 6.01
CA ASN A 174 13.00 9.57 6.90
C ASN A 174 12.64 8.30 6.12
N MET A 175 11.64 8.40 5.23
CA MET A 175 11.25 7.32 4.34
C MET A 175 12.45 6.88 3.51
N THR A 176 13.14 7.80 2.85
CA THR A 176 14.32 7.50 1.99
C THR A 176 15.44 6.85 2.78
N GLN A 177 15.81 7.39 3.94
CA GLN A 177 16.86 6.83 4.80
C GLN A 177 16.57 5.39 5.24
N ARG A 178 15.29 5.07 5.54
CA ARG A 178 14.91 3.69 5.86
C ARG A 178 15.15 2.71 4.71
N ARG A 179 14.94 3.16 3.47
CA ARG A 179 15.21 2.35 2.29
C ARG A 179 16.71 2.13 2.11
N GLU A 180 17.50 3.19 2.26
CA GLU A 180 18.97 3.15 2.14
C GLU A 180 19.60 2.26 3.20
N ALA A 181 19.04 2.21 4.40
CA ALA A 181 19.50 1.33 5.47
C ALA A 181 19.29 -0.17 5.15
N VAL A 182 18.27 -0.51 4.36
CA VAL A 182 17.99 -1.90 3.94
C VAL A 182 18.74 -2.27 2.66
N ASP A 183 18.83 -1.34 1.71
CA ASP A 183 19.57 -1.50 0.47
C ASP A 183 20.22 -0.16 0.05
N PRO A 184 21.53 0.02 0.33
CA PRO A 184 22.26 1.24 0.00
C PRO A 184 22.33 1.55 -1.50
N THR A 185 22.04 0.58 -2.38
CA THR A 185 22.13 0.77 -3.84
C THR A 185 20.85 1.32 -4.46
N ARG A 186 19.75 1.36 -3.71
CA ARG A 186 18.39 1.62 -4.19
C ARG A 186 18.14 3.07 -4.64
N THR A 187 18.84 4.05 -4.05
CA THR A 187 18.67 5.48 -4.40
C THR A 187 19.60 5.91 -5.54
N ALA A 188 20.76 5.26 -5.71
CA ALA A 188 21.73 5.59 -6.75
C ALA A 188 21.18 5.42 -8.18
N ALA A 189 20.20 4.52 -8.35
CA ALA A 189 19.51 4.29 -9.63
C ALA A 189 18.50 5.40 -10.01
N ARG A 190 18.18 6.33 -9.08
CA ARG A 190 17.15 7.37 -9.24
C ARG A 190 17.71 8.79 -9.36
N ALA A 191 19.03 8.96 -9.26
CA ALA A 191 19.69 10.24 -9.55
C ALA A 191 19.57 10.58 -11.05
N PRO A 192 19.17 11.80 -11.43
CA PRO A 192 19.11 12.18 -12.83
C PRO A 192 20.51 12.06 -13.44
N ARG A 193 20.63 11.29 -14.52
CA ARG A 193 21.85 11.24 -15.34
C ARG A 193 22.22 12.68 -15.69
N ARG A 194 23.31 13.19 -15.10
CA ARG A 194 23.89 14.48 -15.50
C ARG A 194 24.12 14.37 -17.01
N LYS A 195 23.41 15.18 -17.81
CA LYS A 195 23.75 15.32 -19.23
C LYS A 195 25.18 15.80 -19.27
N ALA A 196 26.08 14.95 -19.75
CA ALA A 196 27.44 15.35 -20.07
C ALA A 196 27.33 16.48 -21.09
N GLY A 197 27.77 17.67 -20.70
CA GLY A 197 27.90 18.80 -21.62
C GLY A 197 28.88 18.40 -22.72
N ALA A 198 28.41 18.45 -23.97
CA ALA A 198 29.29 18.44 -25.12
C ALA A 198 29.94 19.83 -25.20
N HIS A 199 31.27 19.84 -25.18
CA HIS A 199 32.09 20.94 -25.68
C HIS A 199 32.26 20.80 -27.19
#